data_AF-A0A8H5NHJ1-F1
#
_entry.id   AF-A0A8H5NHJ1-F1
#
_cell.length_a   1.000
_cell.length_b   1.000
_cell.length_c   1.000
_cell.angle_alpha   90.00
_cell.angle_beta   90.00
_cell.angle_gamma   90.00
#
_symmetry.space_group_name_H-M   'P 1'
#
loop_
_entity.id
_entity.type
_entity.pdbx_description
1 polymer ?
#
loop_
_entity_poly.entity_id
_entity_poly.type
_entity_poly.pdbx_seq_one_letter_code
_entity_poly.pdbx_strand_id
1 'polypeptide(L)'
;MTAYQTSYPSYTVHTGQVSYTSYVSYTVDVGQGSGSGRDNDDGGGYEQFGTSLAKDGGTYWLCENLPEEDPCRVILKMHADAQVQAAPPRPVGRGRRGYPKHHSNLERNSLSVSGDLLEFPLLPDTFDIWVPGTPPGPVRAVYEKDFPHGRHYDVIYHDPTKRGPLDFTKATIR
;
A
#
# COMPACT_ATOMS: atom_id res chain seq x y z
N MET A 1 21.63 9.53 18.06
CA MET A 1 20.76 10.42 17.29
C MET A 1 21.24 10.37 15.86
N THR A 2 20.57 9.62 15.00
CA THR A 2 20.99 9.40 13.60
C THR A 2 20.04 10.21 12.72
N ALA A 3 20.59 11.13 11.94
CA ALA A 3 19.84 11.98 11.03
C ALA A 3 19.63 11.23 9.70
N TYR A 4 18.39 11.09 9.27
CA TYR A 4 18.06 10.57 7.94
C TYR A 4 18.12 11.74 6.95
N GLN A 5 18.99 11.64 5.94
CA GLN A 5 19.04 12.60 4.84
C GLN A 5 18.17 12.07 3.69
N THR A 6 16.96 12.61 3.56
CA THR A 6 16.05 12.31 2.45
C THR A 6 16.46 13.12 1.23
N SER A 7 16.97 12.47 0.18
CA SER A 7 17.14 13.11 -1.14
C SER A 7 15.82 13.06 -1.92
N TYR A 8 15.26 14.22 -2.24
CA TYR A 8 14.02 14.33 -3.02
C TYR A 8 14.28 14.23 -4.53
N PRO A 9 13.41 13.56 -5.30
CA PRO A 9 13.48 13.62 -6.76
C PRO A 9 13.12 15.02 -7.26
N SER A 10 13.97 15.58 -8.13
CA SER A 10 13.71 16.83 -8.85
C SER A 10 13.00 16.58 -10.17
N TYR A 11 11.99 17.38 -10.49
CA TYR A 11 11.26 17.31 -11.76
C TYR A 11 11.70 18.43 -12.71
N THR A 12 12.07 18.07 -13.93
CA THR A 12 12.26 19.00 -15.04
C THR A 12 11.09 18.82 -16.01
N VAL A 13 10.30 19.88 -16.21
CA VAL A 13 9.19 19.88 -17.17
C VAL A 13 9.75 20.20 -18.56
N HIS A 14 9.89 19.18 -19.40
CA HIS A 14 9.99 19.39 -20.85
C HIS A 14 8.63 19.13 -21.48
N THR A 15 8.21 20.08 -22.30
CA THR A 15 6.96 20.09 -23.07
C THR A 15 6.62 18.73 -23.68
N GLY A 16 5.54 18.11 -23.20
CA GLY A 16 4.77 17.12 -23.97
C GLY A 16 4.94 15.63 -23.65
N GLN A 17 5.91 15.20 -22.84
CA GLN A 17 6.00 13.80 -22.39
C GLN A 17 6.41 13.74 -20.91
N VAL A 18 5.54 13.16 -20.07
CA VAL A 18 5.89 12.81 -18.68
C VAL A 18 6.62 11.47 -18.71
N SER A 19 7.94 11.52 -18.72
CA SER A 19 8.80 10.35 -18.53
C SER A 19 8.98 10.10 -17.03
N TYR A 20 8.38 9.04 -16.51
CA TYR A 20 8.61 8.59 -15.13
C TYR A 20 9.95 7.86 -15.07
N THR A 21 10.95 8.48 -14.43
CA THR A 21 12.13 7.78 -13.96
C THR A 21 12.22 7.98 -12.45
N SER A 22 11.76 6.99 -11.69
CA SER A 22 12.02 6.93 -10.25
C SER A 22 12.56 5.55 -9.91
N TYR A 23 13.89 5.45 -9.86
CA TYR A 23 14.53 4.45 -9.02
C TYR A 23 14.68 5.09 -7.64
N VAL A 24 13.84 4.68 -6.69
CA VAL A 24 14.13 4.91 -5.28
C VAL A 24 14.90 3.67 -4.83
N SER A 25 16.23 3.77 -4.79
CA SER A 25 17.08 2.74 -4.20
C SER A 25 17.19 3.01 -2.70
N TYR A 26 16.61 2.15 -1.88
CA TYR A 26 16.92 2.08 -0.46
C TYR A 26 18.20 1.23 -0.29
N THR A 27 19.31 1.85 0.09
CA THR A 27 20.47 1.11 0.61
C THR A 27 20.17 0.73 2.05
N VAL A 28 20.01 -0.58 2.29
CA VAL A 28 19.96 -1.13 3.64
C VAL A 28 21.42 -1.31 4.07
N ASP A 29 21.90 -0.48 5.00
CA ASP A 29 23.18 -0.73 5.67
C ASP A 29 23.04 -1.99 6.53
N VAL A 30 23.38 -3.14 5.95
CA VAL A 30 23.59 -4.37 6.73
C VAL A 30 24.91 -4.19 7.44
N GLY A 31 24.83 -3.78 8.71
CA GLY A 31 25.99 -3.66 9.59
C GLY A 31 26.82 -4.94 9.54
N GLN A 32 28.07 -4.81 9.10
CA GLN A 32 29.05 -5.89 9.09
C GLN A 32 29.42 -6.27 10.52
N GLY A 33 28.68 -7.20 11.10
CA GLY A 33 29.11 -7.99 12.25
C GLY A 33 30.17 -8.99 11.81
N SER A 34 31.38 -8.84 12.35
CA SER A 34 32.55 -9.67 12.06
C SER A 34 32.38 -11.11 12.55
N GLY A 35 32.74 -12.09 11.71
CA GLY A 35 32.93 -13.49 12.12
C GLY A 35 32.82 -14.49 10.98
N SER A 36 33.94 -14.77 10.29
CA SER A 36 34.03 -15.87 9.31
C SER A 36 35.02 -16.93 9.77
N GLY A 37 34.50 -18.12 10.05
CA GLY A 37 35.25 -19.36 10.18
C GLY A 37 34.45 -20.53 9.60
N ARG A 38 34.90 -21.02 8.43
CA ARG A 38 34.83 -22.38 7.86
C ARG A 38 33.49 -23.01 7.40
N ASP A 39 33.47 -23.26 6.09
CA ASP A 39 33.28 -24.53 5.34
C ASP A 39 31.99 -25.38 5.45
N ASN A 40 31.43 -25.61 4.23
CA ASN A 40 30.79 -26.81 3.67
C ASN A 40 29.27 -27.03 3.67
N ASP A 41 28.83 -27.34 2.44
CA ASP A 41 27.84 -28.33 1.96
C ASP A 41 26.32 -28.07 1.98
N ASP A 42 25.81 -28.10 0.74
CA ASP A 42 24.68 -28.85 0.19
C ASP A 42 23.26 -28.71 0.77
N GLY A 43 22.35 -28.32 -0.13
CA GLY A 43 20.93 -28.67 -0.04
C GLY A 43 19.98 -27.47 -0.07
N GLY A 44 19.87 -26.80 -1.23
CA GLY A 44 18.82 -25.80 -1.47
C GLY A 44 17.46 -26.46 -1.70
N GLY A 45 16.87 -26.97 -0.61
CA GLY A 45 15.49 -27.42 -0.54
C GLY A 45 14.53 -26.28 -0.88
N TYR A 46 13.46 -26.63 -1.58
CA TYR A 46 12.31 -25.78 -1.84
C TYR A 46 11.64 -25.46 -0.50
N GLU A 47 12.03 -24.36 0.17
CA GLU A 47 11.26 -23.83 1.29
C GLU A 47 10.01 -23.14 0.72
N GLN A 48 9.02 -23.99 0.45
CA GLN A 48 7.66 -23.85 0.94
C GLN A 48 7.41 -22.49 1.60
N PHE A 49 6.74 -21.58 0.89
CA PHE A 49 6.22 -20.31 1.38
C PHE A 49 5.24 -20.56 2.55
N GLY A 50 5.80 -20.84 3.71
CA GLY A 50 5.15 -21.03 4.98
C GLY A 50 5.54 -19.88 5.87
N THR A 51 4.61 -18.95 6.05
CA THR A 51 4.35 -18.31 7.35
C THR A 51 5.59 -17.94 8.17
N SER A 52 6.33 -16.91 7.77
CA SER A 52 7.32 -16.26 8.63
C SER A 52 7.24 -14.73 8.58
N LEU A 53 6.09 -14.17 8.18
CA LEU A 53 5.85 -12.73 8.17
C LEU A 53 5.47 -12.18 9.56
N ALA A 54 5.92 -12.84 10.63
CA ALA A 54 5.64 -12.47 12.02
C ALA A 54 6.91 -12.18 12.82
N LYS A 55 8.09 -12.12 12.19
CA LYS A 55 9.36 -11.93 12.92
C LYS A 55 10.00 -10.55 12.85
N ASP A 56 9.53 -9.65 11.98
CA ASP A 56 9.83 -8.22 12.08
C ASP A 56 8.51 -7.45 12.11
N GLY A 57 8.08 -7.07 13.32
CA GLY A 57 6.78 -6.52 13.66
C GLY A 57 6.54 -5.11 13.10
N GLY A 58 6.32 -5.03 11.79
CA GLY A 58 5.79 -3.82 11.16
C GLY A 58 4.30 -3.65 11.44
N THR A 59 3.85 -2.40 11.57
CA THR A 59 2.41 -2.07 11.64
C THR A 59 1.70 -2.51 10.35
N TYR A 60 0.50 -3.04 10.46
CA TYR A 60 -0.28 -3.48 9.29
C TYR A 60 -1.77 -3.20 9.46
N TRP A 61 -2.48 -3.20 8.33
CA TRP A 61 -3.94 -3.15 8.30
C TRP A 61 -4.49 -4.56 8.15
N LEU A 62 -5.44 -4.92 9.01
CA LEU A 62 -6.12 -6.21 9.03
C LEU A 62 -7.55 -6.08 8.51
N CYS A 63 -7.85 -6.78 7.42
CA CYS A 63 -9.17 -6.93 6.83
C CYS A 63 -9.83 -8.21 7.37
N GLU A 64 -10.30 -8.17 8.61
CA GLU A 64 -10.63 -9.34 9.45
C GLU A 64 -11.65 -10.32 8.83
N ASN A 65 -12.56 -9.81 7.99
CA ASN A 65 -13.62 -10.63 7.37
C ASN A 65 -13.25 -11.20 5.99
N LEU A 66 -12.05 -10.94 5.46
CA LEU A 66 -11.55 -11.64 4.27
C LEU A 66 -11.12 -13.08 4.64
N PRO A 67 -11.15 -14.06 3.71
CA PRO A 67 -10.63 -15.41 3.97
C PRO A 67 -9.20 -15.39 4.52
N GLU A 68 -8.84 -16.34 5.38
CA GLU A 68 -7.51 -16.37 6.04
C GLU A 68 -6.37 -16.49 5.03
N GLU A 69 -6.62 -17.20 3.94
CA GLU A 69 -5.74 -17.41 2.81
C GLU A 69 -5.71 -16.26 1.80
N ASP A 70 -6.58 -15.25 1.94
CA ASP A 70 -6.61 -14.12 1.02
C ASP A 70 -5.39 -13.22 1.26
N PRO A 71 -4.51 -13.00 0.26
CA PRO A 71 -3.33 -12.14 0.43
C PRO A 71 -3.71 -10.70 0.77
N CYS A 72 -4.92 -10.24 0.44
CA CYS A 72 -5.41 -8.92 0.79
C CYS A 72 -5.90 -8.81 2.25
N ARG A 73 -5.95 -9.92 3.02
CA ARG A 73 -6.35 -9.92 4.43
C ARG A 73 -5.40 -9.09 5.30
N VAL A 74 -4.12 -9.07 4.95
CA VAL A 74 -3.08 -8.29 5.63
C VAL A 74 -2.45 -7.35 4.62
N ILE A 75 -2.53 -6.04 4.89
CA ILE A 75 -1.82 -5.03 4.11
C ILE A 75 -0.76 -4.38 4.99
N LEU A 76 0.51 -4.64 4.69
CA LEU A 76 1.62 -4.00 5.40
C LEU A 76 1.52 -2.48 5.28
N LYS A 77 1.63 -1.78 6.41
CA LYS A 77 1.46 -0.31 6.42
C LYS A 77 2.49 0.37 5.53
N MET A 78 3.74 -0.11 5.53
CA MET A 78 4.80 0.43 4.67
C MET A 78 4.48 0.34 3.17
N HIS A 79 3.83 -0.72 2.72
CA HIS A 79 3.39 -0.87 1.32
C HIS A 79 2.21 0.09 1.03
N ALA A 80 1.24 0.16 1.92
CA ALA A 80 0.12 1.08 1.79
C ALA A 80 0.57 2.55 1.79
N ASP A 81 1.52 2.94 2.66
CA ASP A 81 2.10 4.28 2.71
C ASP A 81 2.71 4.66 1.35
N ALA A 82 3.55 3.78 0.79
CA ALA A 82 4.19 4.00 -0.51
C ALA A 82 3.16 4.13 -1.64
N GLN A 83 2.18 3.22 -1.69
CA GLN A 83 1.14 3.24 -2.71
C GLN A 83 0.24 4.48 -2.60
N VAL A 84 -0.15 4.88 -1.39
CA VAL A 84 -0.95 6.09 -1.14
C VAL A 84 -0.17 7.35 -1.48
N GLN A 85 1.13 7.40 -1.20
CA GLN A 85 1.98 8.54 -1.54
C GLN A 85 2.14 8.69 -3.07
N ALA A 86 2.24 7.58 -3.80
CA ALA A 86 2.36 7.57 -5.25
C ALA A 86 0.99 7.71 -5.96
N ALA A 87 -0.12 7.50 -5.26
CA ALA A 87 -1.45 7.63 -5.84
C ALA A 87 -1.72 9.07 -6.32
N PRO A 88 -2.31 9.24 -7.51
CA PRO A 88 -2.65 10.56 -8.05
C PRO A 88 -3.50 11.37 -7.05
N PRO A 89 -3.33 12.70 -6.95
CA PRO A 89 -4.10 13.53 -6.01
C PRO A 89 -5.57 13.71 -6.47
N ARG A 90 -5.86 13.41 -7.74
CA ARG A 90 -7.16 13.57 -8.38
C ARG A 90 -7.46 12.40 -9.32
N PRO A 91 -8.73 12.11 -9.62
CA PRO A 91 -9.10 11.11 -10.63
C PRO A 91 -8.43 11.40 -11.98
N VAL A 92 -7.73 10.41 -12.55
CA VAL A 92 -6.90 10.58 -13.77
C VAL A 92 -7.73 10.51 -15.06
N GLY A 93 -9.00 10.12 -15.00
CA GLY A 93 -9.87 9.99 -16.18
C GLY A 93 -11.17 10.78 -16.08
N ARG A 94 -11.68 11.28 -17.22
CA ARG A 94 -13.04 11.87 -17.33
C ARG A 94 -14.18 10.85 -17.21
N GLY A 95 -13.88 9.57 -16.96
CA GLY A 95 -14.85 8.47 -16.89
C GLY A 95 -14.78 7.69 -15.58
N ARG A 96 -15.87 7.01 -15.23
CA ARG A 96 -16.07 6.26 -13.95
C ARG A 96 -15.12 5.06 -13.70
N ARG A 97 -14.19 4.78 -14.62
CA ARG A 97 -13.37 3.56 -14.61
C ARG A 97 -11.93 3.75 -14.10
N GLY A 98 -11.51 4.98 -13.81
CA GLY A 98 -10.17 5.27 -13.26
C GLY A 98 -10.16 5.34 -11.74
N TYR A 99 -8.98 5.22 -11.15
CA TYR A 99 -8.71 5.57 -9.76
C TYR A 99 -7.71 6.74 -9.69
N PRO A 100 -7.67 7.50 -8.57
CA PRO A 100 -8.58 7.39 -7.43
C PRO A 100 -10.03 7.79 -7.79
N LYS A 101 -10.99 7.35 -6.97
CA LYS A 101 -12.42 7.66 -7.13
C LYS A 101 -12.94 8.41 -5.92
N HIS A 102 -14.04 9.13 -6.08
CA HIS A 102 -14.72 9.72 -4.93
C HIS A 102 -15.28 8.62 -4.02
N HIS A 103 -15.05 8.74 -2.72
CA HIS A 103 -15.57 7.85 -1.69
C HIS A 103 -16.62 8.58 -0.86
N SER A 104 -17.87 8.12 -0.91
CA SER A 104 -18.98 8.77 -0.19
C SER A 104 -19.20 8.26 1.23
N ASN A 105 -18.48 7.22 1.67
CA ASN A 105 -18.64 6.56 2.97
C ASN A 105 -20.11 6.28 3.33
N LEU A 106 -20.86 5.67 2.40
CA LEU A 106 -22.29 5.41 2.57
C LEU A 106 -22.57 4.39 3.69
N GLU A 107 -21.60 3.52 3.94
CA GLU A 107 -21.55 2.53 5.01
C GLU A 107 -21.39 3.19 6.39
N ARG A 108 -21.06 4.48 6.45
CA ARG A 108 -20.81 5.23 7.69
C ARG A 108 -19.71 4.61 8.53
N ASN A 109 -18.66 4.12 7.88
CA ASN A 109 -17.45 3.68 8.58
C ASN A 109 -16.91 4.83 9.43
N SER A 110 -16.43 4.52 10.64
CA SER A 110 -15.79 5.49 11.52
C SER A 110 -14.37 5.81 11.02
N LEU A 111 -14.29 6.60 9.95
CA LEU A 111 -13.05 7.05 9.34
C LEU A 111 -12.42 8.16 10.19
N SER A 112 -11.11 8.11 10.34
CA SER A 112 -10.28 9.18 10.93
C SER A 112 -10.10 10.35 9.96
N VAL A 113 -10.17 10.08 8.65
CA VAL A 113 -10.21 11.09 7.60
C VAL A 113 -11.63 11.62 7.38
N SER A 114 -11.75 12.87 6.94
CA SER A 114 -13.04 13.53 6.69
C SER A 114 -12.96 14.45 5.46
N GLY A 115 -14.08 15.05 5.06
CA GLY A 115 -14.15 15.98 3.92
C GLY A 115 -14.44 15.28 2.58
N ASP A 116 -13.87 15.80 1.50
CA ASP A 116 -13.98 15.24 0.16
C ASP A 116 -13.06 14.04 0.03
N LEU A 117 -13.60 12.84 0.25
CA LEU A 117 -12.80 11.61 0.30
C LEU A 117 -12.56 11.02 -1.08
N LEU A 118 -11.37 10.46 -1.25
CA LEU A 118 -10.97 9.63 -2.37
C LEU A 118 -10.66 8.22 -1.89
N GLU A 119 -10.96 7.22 -2.73
CA GLU A 119 -10.52 5.84 -2.59
C GLU A 119 -9.51 5.47 -3.68
N PHE A 120 -8.49 4.69 -3.30
CA PHE A 120 -7.47 4.15 -4.20
C PHE A 120 -7.18 2.67 -3.90
N PRO A 121 -7.07 1.77 -4.90
CA PRO A 121 -6.77 0.36 -4.67
C PRO A 121 -5.42 0.14 -3.98
N LEU A 122 -5.40 -0.80 -3.05
CA LEU A 122 -4.16 -1.28 -2.43
C LEU A 122 -3.85 -2.70 -2.90
N LEU A 123 -2.60 -2.93 -3.29
CA LEU A 123 -2.08 -4.23 -3.67
C LEU A 123 -1.37 -4.87 -2.46
N PRO A 124 -1.59 -6.16 -2.18
CA PRO A 124 -0.90 -6.85 -1.08
C PRO A 124 0.56 -7.11 -1.43
N ASP A 125 1.42 -7.14 -0.41
CA ASP A 125 2.82 -7.59 -0.49
C ASP A 125 3.68 -6.98 -1.61
N THR A 126 3.38 -5.75 -2.04
CA THR A 126 4.15 -5.04 -3.05
C THR A 126 4.24 -3.54 -2.80
N PHE A 127 5.32 -2.94 -3.31
CA PHE A 127 5.47 -1.49 -3.45
C PHE A 127 4.91 -0.96 -4.77
N ASP A 128 4.52 -1.85 -5.69
CA ASP A 128 3.89 -1.45 -6.94
C ASP A 128 2.56 -0.76 -6.68
N ILE A 129 2.26 0.23 -7.53
CA ILE A 129 0.99 0.93 -7.48
C ILE A 129 -0.03 0.27 -8.41
N TRP A 130 -1.30 0.36 -8.05
CA TRP A 130 -2.37 0.01 -8.98
C TRP A 130 -2.33 0.90 -10.23
N VAL A 131 -2.47 0.28 -11.40
CA VAL A 131 -2.55 0.97 -12.69
C VAL A 131 -3.83 0.59 -13.44
N PRO A 132 -4.35 1.48 -14.30
CA PRO A 132 -5.51 1.18 -15.14
C PRO A 132 -5.33 -0.10 -15.96
N GLY A 133 -6.32 -0.98 -15.92
CA GLY A 133 -6.30 -2.29 -16.58
C GLY A 133 -6.08 -3.46 -15.62
N THR A 134 -5.52 -3.20 -14.42
CA THR A 134 -5.35 -4.22 -13.39
C THR A 134 -6.64 -4.37 -12.56
N PRO A 135 -7.05 -5.59 -12.18
CA PRO A 135 -8.12 -5.78 -11.19
C PRO A 135 -7.75 -5.06 -9.88
N PRO A 136 -8.63 -4.21 -9.32
CA PRO A 136 -8.28 -3.41 -8.15
C PRO A 136 -8.25 -4.20 -6.83
N GLY A 137 -8.60 -5.50 -6.84
CA GLY A 137 -8.76 -6.27 -5.60
C GLY A 137 -9.86 -5.73 -4.68
N PRO A 138 -10.00 -6.26 -3.45
CA PRO A 138 -11.05 -5.87 -2.52
C PRO A 138 -10.71 -4.64 -1.65
N VAL A 139 -9.43 -4.27 -1.52
CA VAL A 139 -8.97 -3.29 -0.52
C VAL A 139 -8.73 -1.91 -1.13
N ARG A 140 -9.11 -0.86 -0.40
CA ARG A 140 -8.91 0.54 -0.77
C ARG A 140 -8.28 1.31 0.38
N ALA A 141 -7.36 2.22 0.08
CA ALA A 141 -7.05 3.34 0.95
C ALA A 141 -8.09 4.44 0.75
N VAL A 142 -8.50 5.10 1.82
CA VAL A 142 -9.38 6.27 1.81
C VAL A 142 -8.64 7.46 2.40
N TYR A 143 -8.58 8.56 1.66
CA TYR A 143 -7.85 9.77 2.05
C TYR A 143 -8.56 11.03 1.54
N GLU A 144 -8.21 12.19 2.09
CA GLU A 144 -8.78 13.48 1.66
C GLU A 144 -8.19 13.92 0.31
N LYS A 145 -9.07 14.40 -0.57
CA LYS A 145 -8.71 14.96 -1.88
C LYS A 145 -7.79 16.17 -1.74
N ASP A 146 -6.89 16.35 -2.71
CA ASP A 146 -6.03 17.53 -2.83
C ASP A 146 -5.03 17.79 -1.69
N PHE A 147 -4.85 16.85 -0.74
CA PHE A 147 -3.89 17.02 0.36
C PHE A 147 -2.50 16.41 0.02
N PRO A 148 -1.44 17.23 -0.12
CA PRO A 148 -0.16 16.79 -0.70
C PRO A 148 0.90 16.34 0.33
N HIS A 149 0.65 16.40 1.64
CA HIS A 149 1.66 16.06 2.65
C HIS A 149 1.10 15.15 3.75
N GLY A 150 1.77 14.02 3.99
CA GLY A 150 1.48 13.14 5.12
C GLY A 150 0.06 12.59 5.13
N ARG A 151 -0.44 12.09 3.98
CA ARG A 151 -1.81 11.59 3.80
C ARG A 151 -2.17 10.70 4.98
N HIS A 152 -2.94 11.24 5.92
CA HIS A 152 -3.71 10.41 6.82
C HIS A 152 -4.68 9.65 5.93
N TYR A 153 -4.75 8.34 6.13
CA TYR A 153 -5.65 7.48 5.40
C TYR A 153 -6.17 6.41 6.34
N ASP A 154 -7.37 5.93 6.02
CA ASP A 154 -7.89 4.69 6.56
C ASP A 154 -7.89 3.64 5.46
N VAL A 155 -7.90 2.37 5.85
CA VAL A 155 -8.07 1.26 4.90
C VAL A 155 -9.49 0.72 5.05
N ILE A 156 -10.15 0.48 3.92
CA ILE A 156 -11.45 -0.20 3.82
C ILE A 156 -11.33 -1.38 2.86
N TYR A 157 -12.24 -2.34 2.97
CA TYR A 157 -12.28 -3.49 2.08
C TYR A 157 -13.72 -3.95 1.83
N HIS A 158 -13.95 -4.54 0.65
CA HIS A 158 -15.20 -5.24 0.35
C HIS A 158 -15.33 -6.46 1.27
N ASP A 159 -16.29 -6.40 2.18
CA ASP A 159 -16.53 -7.38 3.23
C ASP A 159 -17.48 -8.48 2.73
N PRO A 160 -17.00 -9.71 2.51
CA PRO A 160 -17.82 -10.80 1.96
C PRO A 160 -18.92 -11.26 2.91
N THR A 161 -18.89 -10.85 4.19
CA THR A 161 -19.93 -11.17 5.17
C THR A 161 -21.13 -10.23 5.08
N LYS A 162 -20.97 -9.05 4.44
CA LYS A 162 -22.05 -8.10 4.19
C LYS A 162 -22.80 -8.46 2.92
N ARG A 163 -24.13 -8.24 2.92
CA ARG A 163 -25.00 -8.46 1.75
C ARG A 163 -25.40 -7.12 1.14
N GLY A 164 -25.20 -6.97 -0.16
CA GLY A 164 -25.65 -5.81 -0.93
C GLY A 164 -24.51 -4.90 -1.38
N PRO A 165 -24.84 -3.75 -2.01
CA PRO A 165 -23.85 -2.87 -2.63
C PRO A 165 -23.08 -1.98 -1.64
N LEU A 166 -23.46 -1.99 -0.36
CA LEU A 166 -22.83 -1.24 0.73
C LEU A 166 -22.02 -2.23 1.59
N ASP A 167 -20.97 -2.77 0.99
CA ASP A 167 -20.20 -3.88 1.55
C ASP A 167 -18.83 -3.45 2.10
N PHE A 168 -18.51 -2.15 2.14
CA PHE A 168 -17.24 -1.73 2.72
C PHE A 168 -17.21 -1.84 4.25
N THR A 169 -16.12 -2.41 4.77
CA THR A 169 -15.76 -2.40 6.19
C THR A 169 -14.39 -1.75 6.38
N LYS A 170 -14.25 -0.94 7.43
CA LYS A 170 -12.96 -0.39 7.84
C LYS A 170 -12.03 -1.49 8.38
N ALA A 171 -10.81 -1.55 7.87
CA ALA A 171 -9.76 -2.41 8.38
C ALA A 171 -9.20 -1.87 9.71
N THR A 172 -8.67 -2.77 10.53
CA THR A 172 -8.08 -2.41 11.83
C THR A 172 -6.58 -2.33 11.72
N ILE A 173 -5.97 -1.25 12.23
CA ILE A 173 -4.52 -1.15 12.34
C ILE A 173 -4.02 -1.99 13.51
N ARG A 174 -2.95 -2.77 13.31
CA ARG A 174 -2.34 -3.67 14.29
C ARG A 174 -0.84 -3.44 14.39
#